data_AF-A0A267T403-F1
#
_entry.id   AF-A0A267T403-F1
#
_cell.length_a   1.000
_cell.length_b   1.000
_cell.length_c   1.000
_cell.angle_alpha   90.00
_cell.angle_beta   90.00
_cell.angle_gamma   90.00
#
_symmetry.space_group_name_H-M   'P 1'
#
loop_
_entity.id
_entity.type
_entity.pdbx_description
1 polymer ?
#
loop_
_entity_poly.entity_id
_entity_poly.type
_entity_poly.pdbx_seq_one_letter_code
_entity_poly.pdbx_strand_id
1 'polypeptide(L)'
;MSNVISPNATLDDIIFKDKNKEYGAYFLRKNYQAVVKRSVMIGSALFAGALALPFIISSLTPKDDEKTEVIAEVMKVAEPPKKSDTHHHHHRHHRHHQKIFRK
;
A
#
# COMPACT_ATOMS: atom_id res chain seq x y z
N MET A 1 -66.03 14.18 9.98
CA MET A 1 -64.87 13.26 10.01
C MET A 1 -63.91 13.77 11.08
N SER A 2 -63.75 13.04 12.18
CA SER A 2 -62.90 13.45 13.31
C SER A 2 -61.44 13.28 12.92
N ASN A 3 -60.73 14.39 12.76
CA ASN A 3 -59.30 14.37 12.53
C ASN A 3 -58.62 14.19 13.90
N VAL A 4 -58.30 12.95 14.28
CA VAL A 4 -57.72 12.62 15.61
C VAL A 4 -56.20 12.60 15.50
N ILE A 5 -55.51 13.35 16.37
CA ILE A 5 -54.04 13.36 16.43
C ILE A 5 -53.59 12.17 17.26
N SER A 6 -52.68 11.36 16.71
CA SER A 6 -52.09 10.22 17.43
C SER A 6 -51.27 10.73 18.64
N PRO A 7 -51.26 10.04 19.79
CA PRO A 7 -50.46 10.42 20.95
C PRO A 7 -48.95 10.52 20.65
N ASN A 8 -48.48 9.78 19.64
CA ASN A 8 -47.09 9.76 19.19
C ASN A 8 -46.87 10.56 17.89
N ALA A 9 -47.79 11.47 17.58
CA ALA A 9 -47.66 12.31 16.39
C ALA A 9 -46.43 13.23 16.50
N THR A 10 -45.64 13.25 15.43
CA THR A 10 -44.53 14.19 15.31
C THR A 10 -45.05 15.60 15.00
N LEU A 11 -44.25 16.63 15.25
CA LEU A 11 -44.65 18.02 15.00
C LEU A 11 -45.15 18.20 13.56
N ASP A 12 -44.42 17.67 12.57
CA ASP A 12 -44.84 17.67 11.16
C ASP A 12 -46.24 17.04 10.96
N ASP A 13 -46.59 15.98 11.68
CA ASP A 13 -47.91 15.34 11.57
C ASP A 13 -49.05 16.27 12.04
N ILE A 14 -48.76 17.16 13.01
CA ILE A 14 -49.70 18.12 13.61
C ILE A 14 -49.87 19.36 12.71
N ILE A 15 -48.77 19.97 12.26
CA ILE A 15 -48.83 21.17 11.38
C ILE A 15 -49.48 20.86 10.03
N PHE A 16 -49.34 19.63 9.53
CA PHE A 16 -49.92 19.22 8.24
C PHE A 16 -51.23 18.43 8.38
N LYS A 17 -51.83 18.39 9.57
CA LYS A 17 -53.00 17.55 9.88
C LYS A 17 -54.22 17.83 9.00
N ASP A 18 -54.50 19.09 8.70
CA ASP A 18 -55.62 19.53 7.84
C ASP A 18 -55.14 20.01 6.45
N LYS A 19 -53.91 19.67 6.06
CA LYS A 19 -53.29 20.08 4.79
C LYS A 19 -53.00 18.85 3.91
N ASN A 20 -52.77 19.09 2.62
CA ASN A 20 -52.37 18.02 1.71
C ASN A 20 -50.97 17.51 2.09
N LYS A 21 -50.87 16.24 2.47
CA LYS A 21 -49.62 15.56 2.88
C LYS A 21 -48.90 14.87 1.72
N GLU A 22 -49.62 14.59 0.64
CA GLU A 22 -49.13 13.88 -0.55
C GLU A 22 -48.19 14.74 -1.41
N TYR A 23 -48.39 16.06 -1.38
CA TYR A 23 -47.62 17.00 -2.20
C TYR A 23 -46.88 18.00 -1.32
N GLY A 24 -45.54 17.89 -1.29
CA GLY A 24 -44.66 18.93 -0.75
C GLY A 24 -43.73 18.49 0.39
N ALA A 25 -43.39 19.45 1.25
CA ALA A 25 -42.33 19.36 2.25
C ALA A 25 -42.53 18.26 3.31
N TYR A 26 -43.78 17.85 3.60
CA TYR A 26 -44.07 16.80 4.59
C TYR A 26 -43.49 15.45 4.17
N PHE A 27 -43.71 15.02 2.93
CA PHE A 27 -43.14 13.79 2.39
C PHE A 27 -41.61 13.82 2.43
N LEU A 28 -41.01 14.96 2.07
CA LEU A 28 -39.56 15.10 2.03
C LEU A 28 -38.95 14.99 3.43
N ARG A 29 -39.52 15.67 4.44
CA ARG A 29 -39.06 15.58 5.84
C ARG A 29 -39.19 14.18 6.41
N LYS A 30 -40.33 13.51 6.14
CA LYS A 30 -40.57 12.16 6.66
C LYS A 30 -39.60 11.15 6.07
N ASN A 31 -39.28 11.26 4.78
CA ASN A 31 -38.45 10.30 4.07
C ASN A 31 -36.96 10.64 4.06
N TYR A 32 -36.57 11.87 4.33
CA TYR A 32 -35.17 12.33 4.31
C TYR A 32 -34.26 11.44 5.17
N GLN A 33 -34.64 11.17 6.41
CA GLN A 33 -33.82 10.35 7.31
C GLN A 33 -33.63 8.93 6.78
N ALA A 34 -34.67 8.33 6.19
CA ALA A 34 -34.59 6.98 5.63
C ALA A 34 -33.64 6.93 4.42
N VAL A 35 -33.71 7.94 3.54
CA VAL A 35 -32.83 8.06 2.38
C VAL A 35 -31.38 8.24 2.84
N VAL A 36 -31.11 9.19 3.73
CA VAL A 36 -29.75 9.45 4.25
C VAL A 36 -29.16 8.21 4.92
N LYS A 37 -29.93 7.53 5.78
CA LYS A 37 -29.46 6.30 6.45
C LYS A 37 -29.10 5.21 5.44
N ARG A 38 -29.93 4.98 4.42
CA ARG A 38 -29.66 4.01 3.36
C ARG A 38 -28.40 4.39 2.57
N SER A 39 -28.27 5.66 2.18
CA SER A 39 -27.10 6.15 1.46
C SER A 39 -25.81 5.99 2.26
N VAL A 40 -25.82 6.34 3.55
CA VAL A 40 -24.66 6.16 4.44
C VAL A 40 -24.32 4.69 4.59
N MET A 41 -25.32 3.82 4.79
CA MET A 41 -25.11 2.38 4.94
C MET A 41 -24.47 1.79 3.67
N ILE A 42 -25.04 2.07 2.49
CA ILE A 42 -24.52 1.57 1.21
C ILE A 42 -23.12 2.14 0.93
N GLY A 43 -22.94 3.45 1.09
CA GLY A 43 -21.65 4.10 0.88
C GLY A 43 -20.56 3.55 1.81
N SER A 44 -20.89 3.36 3.09
CA SER A 44 -19.97 2.77 4.07
C SER A 44 -19.62 1.32 3.74
N ALA A 45 -20.58 0.52 3.31
CA ALA A 45 -20.37 -0.87 2.93
C ALA A 45 -19.48 -0.98 1.69
N LEU A 46 -19.72 -0.17 0.67
CA LEU A 46 -18.88 -0.12 -0.53
C LEU A 46 -17.46 0.35 -0.21
N PHE A 47 -17.31 1.37 0.61
CA PHE A 47 -16.00 1.88 1.02
C PHE A 47 -15.22 0.86 1.84
N ALA A 48 -15.85 0.23 2.84
CA ALA A 48 -15.25 -0.83 3.62
C ALA A 48 -14.89 -2.04 2.74
N GLY A 49 -15.76 -2.42 1.80
CA GLY A 49 -15.50 -3.47 0.82
C GLY A 49 -14.28 -3.15 -0.04
N ALA A 50 -14.16 -1.91 -0.54
CA ALA A 50 -13.01 -1.47 -1.34
C ALA A 50 -11.70 -1.55 -0.55
N LEU A 51 -11.70 -1.17 0.73
CA LEU A 51 -10.53 -1.32 1.60
C LEU A 51 -10.22 -2.79 1.90
N ALA A 52 -11.23 -3.65 1.97
CA ALA A 52 -11.06 -5.09 2.19
C ALA A 52 -10.63 -5.87 0.94
N LEU A 53 -10.78 -5.30 -0.27
CA LEU A 53 -10.38 -5.94 -1.53
C LEU A 53 -8.95 -6.51 -1.52
N PRO A 54 -7.88 -5.76 -1.18
CA PRO A 54 -6.52 -6.32 -1.15
C PRO A 54 -6.37 -7.46 -0.14
N PHE A 55 -7.08 -7.43 0.99
CA PHE A 55 -7.07 -8.51 1.97
C PHE A 55 -7.73 -9.78 1.45
N ILE A 56 -8.87 -9.64 0.76
CA ILE A 56 -9.59 -10.76 0.14
C ILE A 56 -8.74 -11.36 -0.98
N ILE A 57 -8.18 -10.53 -1.86
CA ILE A 57 -7.32 -10.96 -2.97
C ILE A 57 -6.09 -11.69 -2.42
N SER A 58 -5.37 -11.10 -1.46
CA SER A 58 -4.18 -11.72 -0.86
C SER A 58 -4.48 -13.03 -0.11
N SER A 59 -5.72 -13.26 0.35
CA SER A 59 -6.12 -14.50 1.00
C SER A 59 -6.49 -15.60 0.01
N LEU A 60 -6.96 -15.21 -1.18
CA LEU A 60 -7.35 -16.13 -2.26
C LEU A 60 -6.19 -16.46 -3.19
N THR A 61 -5.21 -15.57 -3.32
CA THR A 61 -3.97 -15.86 -4.06
C THR A 61 -3.17 -16.88 -3.25
N PRO A 62 -2.98 -18.12 -3.74
CA PRO A 62 -2.05 -19.03 -3.10
C PRO A 62 -0.69 -18.32 -3.08
N LYS A 63 -0.11 -18.21 -1.90
CA LYS A 63 1.32 -17.92 -1.80
C LYS A 63 1.97 -19.16 -2.35
N ASP A 64 2.43 -19.10 -3.60
CA ASP A 64 3.41 -20.06 -4.06
C ASP A 64 4.63 -19.85 -3.17
N ASP A 65 4.68 -20.62 -2.08
CA ASP A 65 5.87 -20.90 -1.29
C ASP A 65 6.81 -21.77 -2.15
N GLU A 66 6.96 -21.43 -3.43
CA GLU A 66 8.14 -21.85 -4.16
C GLU A 66 9.25 -21.04 -3.51
N LYS A 67 9.94 -21.70 -2.57
CA LYS A 67 11.31 -21.38 -2.20
C LYS A 67 12.10 -21.31 -3.50
N THR A 68 12.03 -20.18 -4.16
CA THR A 68 13.08 -19.72 -5.04
C THR A 68 14.24 -19.52 -4.10
N GLU A 69 15.00 -20.61 -3.91
CA GLU A 69 16.41 -20.51 -3.59
C GLU A 69 16.98 -19.65 -4.71
N VAL A 70 16.91 -18.33 -4.51
CA VAL A 70 17.71 -17.36 -5.23
C VAL A 70 19.11 -17.70 -4.78
N ILE A 71 19.71 -18.69 -5.44
CA ILE A 71 21.15 -18.80 -5.57
C ILE A 71 21.49 -17.50 -6.29
N ALA A 72 21.75 -16.47 -5.49
CA ALA A 72 22.50 -15.34 -5.97
C ALA A 72 23.78 -15.98 -6.50
N GLU A 73 23.88 -16.15 -7.81
CA GLU A 73 25.15 -16.27 -8.47
C GLU A 73 25.86 -14.95 -8.17
N VAL A 74 26.48 -14.90 -6.99
CA VAL A 74 27.45 -13.89 -6.61
C VAL A 74 28.41 -13.90 -7.77
N MET A 75 28.38 -12.79 -8.49
CA MET A 75 29.24 -12.47 -9.62
C MET A 75 30.56 -13.23 -9.48
N LYS A 76 30.90 -14.06 -10.46
CA LYS A 76 32.27 -14.59 -10.60
C LYS A 76 33.20 -13.38 -10.71
N VAL A 77 33.64 -12.86 -9.58
CA VAL A 77 34.74 -11.92 -9.49
C VAL A 77 35.94 -12.76 -9.89
N ALA A 78 36.46 -12.49 -11.08
CA ALA A 78 37.71 -13.10 -11.53
C ALA A 78 38.74 -12.90 -10.41
N GLU A 79 39.29 -14.01 -9.91
CA GLU A 79 40.36 -13.95 -8.91
C GLU A 79 41.47 -13.02 -9.45
N PRO A 80 41.95 -12.06 -8.64
CA PRO A 80 43.05 -11.22 -9.06
C PRO A 80 44.25 -12.11 -9.41
N PRO A 81 45.01 -11.79 -10.48
CA PRO A 81 46.05 -12.66 -10.99
C PRO A 81 47.04 -13.01 -9.87
N LYS A 82 47.25 -14.32 -9.66
CA LYS A 82 48.24 -14.82 -8.70
C LYS A 82 49.58 -14.20 -9.05
N LYS A 83 50.19 -13.51 -8.07
CA LYS A 83 51.56 -12.99 -8.19
C LYS A 83 52.46 -14.15 -8.53
N SER A 84 53.05 -14.10 -9.72
CA SER A 84 54.09 -15.03 -10.13
C SER A 84 55.29 -14.84 -9.21
N ASP A 85 55.64 -15.90 -8.48
CA ASP A 85 56.89 -16.00 -7.74
C ASP A 85 58.04 -15.78 -8.72
N THR A 86 58.52 -14.54 -8.77
CA THR A 86 59.67 -14.17 -9.58
C THR A 86 60.87 -14.77 -8.87
N HIS A 87 61.35 -15.91 -9.37
CA HIS A 87 62.66 -16.44 -9.03
C HIS A 87 63.70 -15.35 -9.33
N HIS A 88 64.09 -14.60 -8.29
CA HIS A 88 65.17 -13.63 -8.37
C HIS A 88 66.48 -14.38 -8.61
N HIS A 89 66.82 -14.60 -9.88
CA HIS A 89 68.15 -15.04 -10.25
C HIS A 89 69.09 -13.83 -10.12
N HIS A 90 69.80 -13.75 -8.99
CA HIS A 90 70.83 -12.75 -8.76
C HIS A 90 71.96 -12.90 -9.79
N HIS A 91 71.88 -12.17 -10.90
CA HIS A 91 73.02 -11.99 -11.78
C HIS A 91 73.90 -10.87 -11.22
N ARG A 92 74.99 -11.29 -10.57
CA ARG A 92 76.05 -10.44 -10.03
C ARG A 92 76.73 -9.69 -11.18
N HIS A 93 76.40 -8.42 -11.37
CA HIS A 93 77.16 -7.55 -12.28
C HIS A 93 78.42 -7.05 -11.57
N HIS A 94 79.57 -7.58 -12.00
CA HIS A 94 80.87 -6.97 -11.80
C HIS A 94 80.86 -5.56 -12.40
N ARG A 95 80.95 -4.52 -11.56
CA ARG A 95 81.34 -3.17 -12.01
C ARG A 95 82.83 -2.98 -11.74
N HIS A 96 83.60 -3.03 -12.82
CA HIS A 96 84.96 -2.54 -12.87
C HIS A 96 84.96 -1.00 -12.77
N HIS A 97 85.79 -0.52 -11.83
CA HIS A 97 86.57 0.73 -11.79
C HIS A 97 86.04 2.01 -12.45
N GLN A 98 86.02 3.07 -11.66
CA GLN A 98 86.95 4.22 -11.79
C GLN A 98 86.87 5.02 -10.47
N LYS A 99 87.92 5.02 -9.62
CA LYS A 99 88.95 6.09 -9.53
C LYS A 99 88.35 7.46 -9.88
N ILE A 100 88.26 8.40 -8.95
CA ILE A 100 89.24 9.48 -8.71
C ILE A 100 88.84 10.11 -7.35
N PHE A 101 89.60 9.94 -6.26
CA PHE A 101 90.77 10.71 -5.78
C PHE A 101 90.52 12.17 -5.33
N ARG A 102 90.68 12.37 -4.00
CA ARG A 102 91.26 13.53 -3.26
C ARG A 102 90.55 14.90 -3.41
N LYS A 103 90.44 15.76 -2.39
CA LYS A 103 91.15 15.96 -1.13
C LYS A 103 90.23 16.73 -0.18
#